data_AF-A0A934L8W8-F1
#
_entry.id   AF-A0A934L8W8-F1
#
_cell.length_a   1.000
_cell.length_b   1.000
_cell.length_c   1.000
_cell.angle_alpha   90.00
_cell.angle_beta   90.00
_cell.angle_gamma   90.00
#
_symmetry.space_group_name_H-M   'P 1'
#
loop_
_entity.id
_entity.type
_entity.pdbx_description
1 polymer ?
#
loop_
_entity_poly.entity_id
_entity_poly.type
_entity_poly.pdbx_seq_one_letter_code
_entity_poly.pdbx_strand_id
1 'polypeptide(L)'
;MTLPASGQVPCPTSQLSLDSISPQEITSASPCIGHCTTVLGDDVCRSCLRTFEEVACWLGMNEEERRGVNRRIALLAGKPLISKENN
;
A
#
# COMPACT_ATOMS: atom_id res chain seq x y z
N MET A 1 32.40 36.24 22.43
CA MET A 1 31.00 35.85 22.73
C MET A 1 30.53 35.01 21.56
N THR A 2 30.79 33.71 21.63
CA THR A 2 30.65 32.76 20.53
C THR A 2 29.59 31.74 20.94
N LEU A 3 28.46 31.71 20.24
CA LEU A 3 27.41 30.70 20.39
C LEU A 3 27.69 29.56 19.40
N PRO A 4 27.82 28.29 19.83
CA PRO A 4 27.92 27.17 18.91
C PRO A 4 26.58 26.44 18.71
N ALA A 5 26.41 25.99 17.47
CA ALA A 5 25.76 24.75 17.04
C ALA A 5 24.27 24.58 17.35
N SER A 6 23.47 24.81 16.30
CA SER A 6 22.22 24.09 16.02
C SER A 6 22.38 22.61 16.34
N GLY A 7 21.60 22.13 17.31
CA GLY A 7 21.53 20.73 17.71
C GLY A 7 20.96 19.88 16.59
N GLN A 8 21.87 19.31 15.80
CA GLN A 8 21.68 18.12 14.99
C GLN A 8 21.34 16.95 15.92
N VAL A 9 20.15 16.38 15.82
CA VAL A 9 19.83 15.07 16.41
C VAL A 9 20.31 14.00 15.42
N PRO A 10 21.25 13.12 15.79
CA PRO A 10 21.67 12.00 14.95
C PRO A 10 20.71 10.82 15.06
N CYS A 11 20.43 10.19 13.91
CA CYS A 11 19.65 8.96 13.80
C CYS A 11 20.19 7.84 14.70
N PRO A 12 19.33 7.06 15.38
CA PRO A 12 19.72 5.76 15.89
C PRO A 12 19.69 4.74 14.75
N THR A 13 20.88 4.37 14.27
CA THR A 13 21.09 3.10 13.55
C THR A 13 20.85 1.95 14.52
N SER A 14 19.83 1.14 14.27
CA SER A 14 19.69 -0.24 14.72
C SER A 14 18.74 -0.91 13.74
N GLN A 15 19.20 -1.23 12.53
CA GLN A 15 19.71 -2.56 12.21
C GLN A 15 18.93 -3.66 12.94
N LEU A 16 17.80 -4.07 12.36
CA LEU A 16 17.34 -5.44 12.41
C LEU A 16 16.99 -5.87 10.98
N SER A 17 17.78 -6.84 10.53
CA SER A 17 17.51 -7.83 9.49
C SER A 17 17.19 -7.33 8.07
N LEU A 18 18.28 -7.18 7.31
CA LEU A 18 18.38 -7.69 5.93
C LEU A 18 18.17 -9.22 5.94
N ASP A 19 16.98 -9.67 6.30
CA ASP A 19 16.57 -11.05 6.02
C ASP A 19 15.56 -10.96 4.88
N SER A 20 16.10 -11.20 3.69
CA SER A 20 15.53 -12.13 2.72
C SER A 20 14.01 -12.04 2.54
N ILE A 21 13.57 -11.41 1.45
CA ILE A 21 12.80 -11.98 0.32
C ILE A 21 12.21 -10.74 -0.36
N SER A 22 12.01 -10.59 -1.67
CA SER A 22 12.27 -11.31 -2.90
C SER A 22 11.60 -10.40 -3.97
N PRO A 23 11.96 -10.48 -5.25
CA PRO A 23 11.39 -9.62 -6.31
C PRO A 23 9.84 -9.50 -6.47
N GLN A 24 8.96 -10.07 -5.62
CA GLN A 24 7.50 -10.17 -5.89
C GLN A 24 6.54 -10.24 -4.67
N GLU A 25 6.60 -9.35 -3.69
CA GLU A 25 5.67 -9.39 -2.54
C GLU A 25 4.32 -8.68 -2.81
N ILE A 26 3.35 -9.41 -3.38
CA ILE A 26 1.95 -8.99 -3.40
C ILE A 26 1.39 -9.15 -1.98
N THR A 27 1.32 -8.05 -1.23
CA THR A 27 0.77 -8.02 0.14
C THR A 27 -0.74 -8.26 0.16
N SER A 28 -1.28 -8.67 1.31
CA SER A 28 -2.72 -8.78 1.60
C SER A 28 -3.33 -7.48 2.15
N ALA A 29 -2.53 -6.41 2.22
CA ALA A 29 -2.98 -5.10 2.66
C ALA A 29 -4.05 -4.51 1.72
N SER A 30 -4.96 -3.70 2.29
CA SER A 30 -5.99 -3.02 1.53
C SER A 30 -5.37 -1.89 0.70
N PRO A 31 -5.56 -1.85 -0.64
CA PRO A 31 -5.09 -0.74 -1.49
C PRO A 31 -6.04 0.47 -1.46
N CYS A 32 -6.98 0.53 -0.51
CA CYS A 32 -8.02 1.57 -0.48
C CYS A 32 -7.49 2.89 0.07
N ILE A 33 -7.77 3.99 -0.63
CA ILE A 33 -7.47 5.35 -0.18
C ILE A 33 -8.69 6.08 0.41
N GLY A 34 -9.80 5.37 0.67
CA GLY A 34 -11.02 5.95 1.26
C GLY A 34 -11.94 6.69 0.28
N HIS A 35 -11.59 6.79 -1.00
CA HIS A 35 -12.47 7.33 -2.04
C HIS A 35 -12.97 6.20 -2.94
N CYS A 36 -14.29 6.02 -3.03
CA CYS A 36 -14.90 4.96 -3.82
C CYS A 36 -15.78 5.55 -4.93
N THR A 37 -15.45 5.25 -6.18
CA THR A 37 -16.23 5.72 -7.34
C THR A 37 -17.34 4.74 -7.75
N THR A 38 -17.31 3.49 -7.26
CA THR A 38 -18.39 2.52 -7.56
C THR A 38 -19.71 2.89 -6.90
N VAL A 39 -19.65 3.59 -5.76
CA VAL A 39 -20.84 4.19 -5.12
C VAL A 39 -21.45 5.30 -5.99
N LEU A 40 -20.66 5.90 -6.90
CA LEU A 40 -21.11 6.92 -7.85
C LEU A 40 -21.62 6.32 -9.17
N GLY A 41 -21.59 4.99 -9.32
CA GLY A 41 -22.10 4.27 -10.49
C GLY A 41 -21.05 3.67 -11.43
N ASP A 42 -19.76 3.67 -11.06
CA ASP A 42 -18.76 2.91 -11.82
C ASP A 42 -18.78 1.41 -11.45
N ASP A 43 -18.53 0.51 -12.41
CA ASP A 43 -18.39 -0.93 -12.13
C ASP A 43 -17.08 -1.27 -11.38
N VAL A 44 -16.03 -0.50 -11.64
CA VAL A 44 -14.70 -0.64 -11.04
C VAL A 44 -14.26 0.70 -10.47
N CYS A 45 -13.78 0.69 -9.23
CA CYS A 45 -13.32 1.89 -8.56
C CYS A 45 -12.07 2.45 -9.24
N ARG A 46 -12.11 3.71 -9.68
CA ARG A 46 -10.96 4.33 -10.37
C ARG A 46 -9.74 4.55 -9.46
N SER A 47 -9.91 4.57 -8.14
CA SER A 47 -8.83 4.82 -7.18
C SER A 47 -8.11 3.55 -6.72
N CYS A 48 -8.87 2.52 -6.34
CA CYS A 48 -8.32 1.26 -5.81
C CYS A 48 -8.46 0.06 -6.77
N LEU A 49 -9.07 0.26 -7.94
CA LEU A 49 -9.18 -0.73 -9.04
C LEU A 49 -9.88 -2.06 -8.65
N ARG A 50 -10.68 -2.01 -7.59
CA ARG A 50 -11.57 -3.08 -7.13
C ARG A 50 -13.00 -2.83 -7.56
N THR A 51 -13.74 -3.90 -7.77
CA THR A 51 -15.19 -3.89 -7.92
C THR A 51 -15.87 -3.63 -6.57
N PHE A 52 -17.15 -3.24 -6.60
CA PHE A 52 -17.91 -3.00 -5.38
C PHE A 52 -17.97 -4.24 -4.46
N GLU A 53 -18.18 -5.43 -5.04
CA GLU A 53 -18.21 -6.71 -4.32
C GLU A 53 -16.89 -6.96 -3.56
N GLU A 54 -15.75 -6.79 -4.23
CA GLU A 54 -14.44 -6.99 -3.62
C GLU A 54 -14.15 -6.00 -2.49
N VAL A 55 -14.66 -4.76 -2.60
CA VAL A 55 -14.54 -3.75 -1.54
C VAL A 55 -15.44 -4.12 -0.35
N ALA A 56 -16.68 -4.52 -0.59
CA ALA A 56 -17.65 -4.86 0.44
C ALA A 56 -17.25 -6.15 1.21
N CYS A 57 -16.76 -7.16 0.50
CA CYS A 57 -16.36 -8.44 1.06
C CYS A 57 -14.92 -8.46 1.61
N TRP A 58 -14.16 -7.38 1.49
CA TRP A 58 -12.72 -7.35 1.83
C TRP A 58 -12.39 -7.84 3.24
N LEU A 59 -13.22 -7.47 4.23
CA LEU A 59 -13.04 -7.87 5.62
C LEU A 59 -13.30 -9.37 5.84
N GLY A 60 -14.16 -9.99 5.02
CA GLY A 60 -14.49 -11.41 5.06
C GLY A 60 -13.55 -12.30 4.22
N MET A 61 -12.76 -11.71 3.33
CA MET A 61 -11.79 -12.45 2.51
C MET A 61 -10.60 -12.95 3.33
N ASN A 62 -10.14 -14.15 3.02
CA ASN A 62 -8.89 -14.69 3.54
C ASN A 62 -7.67 -14.01 2.90
N GLU A 63 -6.51 -14.22 3.48
CA GLU A 63 -5.27 -13.61 3.00
C GLU A 63 -4.96 -13.97 1.53
N GLU A 64 -5.19 -15.22 1.16
CA GLU A 64 -5.00 -15.70 -0.22
C GLU A 64 -5.91 -14.99 -1.21
N GLU A 65 -7.19 -14.83 -0.86
CA GLU A 65 -8.18 -14.12 -1.68
C GLU A 65 -7.80 -12.66 -1.86
N ARG A 66 -7.38 -11.98 -0.77
CA ARG A 66 -6.89 -10.59 -0.82
C ARG A 66 -5.66 -10.45 -1.72
N ARG A 67 -4.70 -11.38 -1.63
CA ARG A 67 -3.52 -11.39 -2.50
C ARG A 67 -3.89 -11.66 -3.96
N GLY A 68 -4.90 -12.50 -4.22
CA GLY A 68 -5.44 -12.73 -5.57
C GLY A 68 -5.98 -11.44 -6.19
N VAL A 69 -6.79 -10.70 -5.43
CA VAL A 69 -7.31 -9.38 -5.83
C VAL A 69 -6.16 -8.39 -6.06
N ASN A 70 -5.20 -8.30 -5.13
CA ASN A 70 -4.06 -7.38 -5.26
C ASN A 70 -3.15 -7.73 -6.44
N ARG A 71 -3.00 -9.02 -6.77
CA ARG A 71 -2.30 -9.47 -7.98
C ARG A 71 -2.98 -8.97 -9.24
N ARG A 72 -4.31 -9.11 -9.32
CA ARG A 72 -5.12 -8.61 -10.44
C ARG A 72 -4.95 -7.10 -10.59
N ILE A 73 -5.01 -6.34 -9.49
CA ILE A 73 -4.82 -4.89 -9.50
C ILE A 73 -3.42 -4.51 -10.00
N ALA A 74 -2.37 -5.20 -9.54
CA ALA A 74 -1.00 -4.92 -9.97
C ALA A 74 -0.84 -5.12 -11.49
N LEU A 75 -1.51 -6.12 -12.08
CA LEU A 75 -1.53 -6.35 -13.52
C LEU A 75 -2.27 -5.24 -14.27
N LEU A 76 -3.37 -4.73 -13.73
CA LEU A 76 -4.15 -3.63 -14.32
C LEU A 76 -3.43 -2.28 -14.23
N ALA A 77 -2.74 -2.01 -13.12
CA ALA A 77 -2.11 -0.72 -12.86
C ALA A 77 -0.80 -0.51 -13.64
N GLY A 78 -0.19 -1.57 -14.19
CA GLY A 78 1.09 -1.49 -14.90
C GLY A 78 2.26 -0.93 -14.06
N LYS A 79 2.03 -0.70 -12.76
CA LYS A 79 2.97 -0.18 -11.77
C LYS A 79 2.83 -1.01 -10.50
N PRO A 80 3.94 -1.44 -9.87
CA PRO A 80 3.87 -2.10 -8.57
C PRO A 80 3.33 -1.08 -7.56
N LEU A 81 2.23 -1.43 -6.89
CA LEU A 81 1.59 -0.58 -5.89
C LEU A 81 2.47 -0.51 -4.64
N ILE A 82 3.39 0.46 -4.66
CA ILE A 82 4.12 0.94 -3.50
C ILE A 82 3.84 2.44 -3.44
N SER A 83 2.82 2.84 -2.68
CA SER A 83 2.62 4.23 -2.31
C SER A 83 3.71 4.62 -1.32
N LYS A 84 4.78 5.22 -1.82
CA LYS A 84 5.57 6.15 -1.01
C LYS A 84 4.68 7.38 -0.79
N GLU A 85 4.08 7.50 0.39
CA GLU A 85 3.65 8.81 0.86
C GLU A 85 4.93 9.62 1.11
N ASN A 86 5.06 10.70 0.36
CA ASN A 86 6.18 11.62 0.40
C ASN A 86 5.76 12.76 1.34
N ASN A 87 6.19 12.71 2.60
CA ASN A 87 6.44 13.89 3.42
C ASN A 87 7.64 13.64 4.35
#